data_AF-A0A7C2UDY6-F1
#
_entry.id   AF-A0A7C2UDY6-F1
#
_cell.length_a   1.000
_cell.length_b   1.000
_cell.length_c   1.000
_cell.angle_alpha   90.00
_cell.angle_beta   90.00
_cell.angle_gamma   90.00
#
_symmetry.space_group_name_H-M   'P 1'
#
loop_
_entity.id
_entity.type
_entity.pdbx_description
1 polymer ?
#
loop_
_entity_poly.entity_id
_entity_poly.type
_entity_poly.pdbx_seq_one_letter_code
_entity_poly.pdbx_strand_id
1 'polypeptide(L)'
;MNAASGEQGTTETNFASNWSMPANFLFTNKAIQVCGVFELTTSATAPTLTVRFKFGTTNMAVTPASIPGNSYATRTMVECATFQGTAAPGASVAVEAGFGPFGAAGTANSNYMNTVGQPVTGINTTAAITVQISAQWGTATAGNTIQLHQFYVMELN
;
A
#
# COMPACT_ATOMS: atom_id res chain seq x y z
N MET A 1 8.27 -15.13 16.82
CA MET A 1 7.79 -14.09 15.88
C MET A 1 8.95 -13.82 14.93
N ASN A 2 8.84 -14.28 13.68
CA ASN A 2 9.91 -14.16 12.69
C ASN A 2 9.84 -12.74 12.09
N ALA A 3 10.86 -11.92 12.32
CA ALA A 3 11.00 -10.65 11.62
C ALA A 3 11.21 -10.97 10.12
N ALA A 4 10.25 -10.60 9.28
CA ALA A 4 10.42 -10.68 7.85
C ALA A 4 11.61 -9.78 7.47
N SER A 5 12.64 -10.37 6.87
CA SER A 5 13.84 -9.66 6.41
C SER A 5 13.44 -8.46 5.57
N GLY A 6 13.77 -7.25 6.01
CA GLY A 6 13.37 -6.02 5.32
C GLY A 6 13.86 -5.98 3.87
N GLU A 7 13.03 -5.46 2.98
CA GLU A 7 13.30 -5.36 1.54
C GLU A 7 14.38 -4.32 1.24
N GLN A 8 15.39 -4.70 0.44
CA GLN A 8 16.58 -3.88 0.14
C GLN A 8 16.83 -3.68 -1.37
N GLY A 9 15.94 -4.19 -2.22
CA GLY A 9 16.19 -4.34 -3.65
C GLY A 9 15.41 -3.40 -4.55
N THR A 10 15.83 -3.35 -5.82
CA THR A 10 15.08 -2.71 -6.92
C THR A 10 13.95 -3.58 -7.45
N THR A 11 13.83 -4.82 -6.99
CA THR A 11 12.70 -5.69 -7.30
C THR A 11 11.55 -5.34 -6.36
N GLU A 12 10.35 -5.18 -6.91
CA GLU A 12 9.16 -5.07 -6.09
C GLU A 12 8.89 -6.39 -5.37
N THR A 13 8.72 -6.33 -4.05
CA THR A 13 8.41 -7.50 -3.24
C THR A 13 7.13 -7.29 -2.46
N ASN A 14 6.21 -8.27 -2.52
CA ASN A 14 5.02 -8.29 -1.67
C ASN A 14 5.44 -8.69 -0.25
N PHE A 15 4.92 -7.98 0.76
CA PHE A 15 5.06 -8.44 2.13
C PHE A 15 4.23 -9.71 2.35
N ALA A 16 4.69 -10.58 3.26
CA ALA A 16 4.00 -11.85 3.53
C ALA A 16 2.60 -11.67 4.11
N SER A 17 2.38 -10.61 4.90
CA SER A 17 1.08 -10.30 5.49
C SER A 17 0.09 -9.84 4.42
N ASN A 18 -1.07 -10.49 4.40
CA ASN A 18 -2.17 -10.22 3.48
C ASN A 18 -3.51 -10.51 4.18
N TRP A 19 -4.60 -10.05 3.58
CA TRP A 19 -5.96 -10.39 4.01
C TRP A 19 -6.77 -10.86 2.82
N SER A 20 -7.51 -11.95 2.99
CA SER A 20 -8.43 -12.45 1.98
C SER A 20 -9.77 -11.75 2.14
N MET A 21 -10.05 -10.77 1.29
CA MET A 21 -11.35 -10.13 1.20
C MET A 21 -12.38 -11.16 0.74
N PRO A 22 -13.48 -11.39 1.47
CA PRO A 22 -14.50 -12.35 1.07
C PRO A 22 -15.15 -12.01 -0.27
N ALA A 23 -15.69 -13.04 -0.93
CA ALA A 23 -16.50 -12.84 -2.12
C ALA A 23 -17.71 -11.92 -1.84
N ASN A 24 -18.08 -11.10 -2.81
CA ASN A 24 -19.18 -10.14 -2.76
C ASN A 24 -19.09 -9.10 -1.64
N PHE A 25 -17.93 -8.95 -1.01
CA PHE A 25 -17.72 -8.06 0.13
C PHE A 25 -17.75 -6.57 -0.28
N LEU A 26 -17.04 -6.23 -1.37
CA LEU A 26 -16.90 -4.86 -1.83
C LEU A 26 -17.95 -4.56 -2.93
N PHE A 27 -18.96 -3.79 -2.55
CA PHE A 27 -20.05 -3.34 -3.42
C PHE A 27 -20.30 -1.84 -3.26
N THR A 28 -21.23 -1.27 -4.03
CA THR A 28 -21.59 0.15 -3.96
C THR A 28 -21.79 0.60 -2.51
N ASN A 29 -21.09 1.68 -2.12
CA ASN A 29 -21.11 2.30 -0.78
C ASN A 29 -20.48 1.47 0.36
N LYS A 30 -19.88 0.31 0.06
CA LYS A 30 -18.95 -0.35 0.98
C LYS A 30 -17.53 0.09 0.69
N ALA A 31 -16.76 0.29 1.74
CA ALA A 31 -15.35 0.59 1.65
C ALA A 31 -14.54 -0.20 2.66
N ILE A 32 -13.25 -0.31 2.39
CA ILE A 32 -12.26 -0.79 3.35
C ILE A 32 -11.11 0.20 3.38
N GLN A 33 -10.46 0.32 4.53
CA GLN A 33 -9.15 0.96 4.64
C GLN A 33 -8.12 -0.11 4.97
N VAL A 34 -7.05 -0.15 4.18
CA VAL A 34 -5.92 -1.06 4.38
C VAL A 34 -4.73 -0.22 4.78
N CYS A 35 -4.07 -0.61 5.87
CA CYS A 35 -2.95 0.12 6.42
C CYS A 35 -1.77 -0.81 6.70
N GLY A 36 -0.58 -0.28 6.47
CA GLY A 36 0.69 -0.87 6.87
C GLY A 36 1.44 0.05 7.83
N VAL A 37 1.98 -0.52 8.90
CA VAL A 37 2.97 0.12 9.78
C VAL A 37 4.33 -0.48 9.45
N PHE A 38 5.24 0.35 8.97
CA PHE A 38 6.56 -0.05 8.50
C PHE A 38 7.65 0.47 9.41
N GLU A 39 8.73 -0.29 9.52
CA GLU A 39 10.02 0.20 10.00
C GLU A 39 10.93 0.39 8.79
N LEU A 40 11.64 1.53 8.76
CA LEU A 40 12.62 1.86 7.76
C LEU A 40 13.99 2.04 8.41
N THR A 41 15.00 1.44 7.78
CA THR A 41 16.41 1.82 7.93
C THR A 41 16.84 2.48 6.63
N THR A 42 17.60 3.57 6.70
CA THR A 42 18.16 4.21 5.51
C THR A 42 19.64 4.51 5.65
N SER A 43 20.35 4.36 4.55
CA SER A 43 21.76 4.72 4.42
C SER A 43 21.97 6.24 4.38
N ALA A 44 23.22 6.68 4.30
CA ALA A 44 23.58 8.09 4.18
C ALA A 44 23.02 8.77 2.90
N THR A 45 22.61 7.98 1.90
CA THR A 45 21.98 8.47 0.68
C THR A 45 20.81 7.56 0.35
N ALA A 46 19.64 7.86 0.92
CA ALA A 46 18.45 7.06 0.73
C ALA A 46 17.95 7.18 -0.73
N PRO A 47 17.71 6.06 -1.44
CA PRO A 47 17.04 6.10 -2.72
C PRO A 47 15.53 6.33 -2.55
N THR A 48 14.82 6.54 -3.66
CA THR A 48 13.35 6.64 -3.62
C THR A 48 12.73 5.32 -3.15
N LEU A 49 11.61 5.39 -2.46
CA LEU A 49 10.78 4.27 -2.06
C LEU A 49 9.41 4.39 -2.73
N THR A 50 8.83 3.26 -3.11
CA THR A 50 7.46 3.17 -3.61
C THR A 50 6.73 2.06 -2.87
N VAL A 51 5.55 2.37 -2.31
CA VAL A 51 4.66 1.42 -1.65
C VAL A 51 3.41 1.24 -2.51
N ARG A 52 2.93 0.00 -2.61
CA ARG A 52 1.76 -0.35 -3.41
C ARG A 52 0.78 -1.16 -2.59
N PHE A 53 -0.50 -0.87 -2.79
CA PHE A 53 -1.61 -1.64 -2.26
C PHE A 53 -2.29 -2.34 -3.42
N LYS A 54 -2.49 -3.66 -3.26
CA LYS A 54 -2.86 -4.55 -4.34
C LYS A 54 -4.08 -5.40 -4.02
N PHE A 55 -4.88 -5.65 -5.06
CA PHE A 55 -5.89 -6.71 -5.10
C PHE A 55 -5.37 -7.80 -6.04
N GLY A 56 -4.98 -8.94 -5.47
CA GLY A 56 -4.20 -9.96 -6.16
C GLY A 56 -2.90 -9.37 -6.71
N THR A 57 -2.74 -9.37 -8.02
CA THR A 57 -1.60 -8.77 -8.72
C THR A 57 -1.85 -7.33 -9.18
N THR A 58 -3.10 -6.87 -9.14
CA THR A 58 -3.51 -5.55 -9.62
C THR A 58 -3.13 -4.46 -8.61
N ASN A 59 -2.38 -3.46 -9.06
CA ASN A 59 -2.12 -2.26 -8.27
C ASN A 59 -3.40 -1.43 -8.17
N MET A 60 -3.87 -1.21 -6.94
CA MET A 60 -5.05 -0.40 -6.66
C MET A 60 -4.65 1.02 -6.27
N ALA A 61 -3.65 1.14 -5.40
CA ALA A 61 -3.05 2.42 -5.04
C ALA A 61 -1.52 2.31 -4.97
N VAL A 62 -0.82 3.29 -5.52
CA VAL A 62 0.66 3.33 -5.55
C VAL A 62 1.13 4.71 -5.16
N THR A 63 1.98 4.78 -4.13
CA THR A 63 2.57 6.04 -3.68
C THR A 63 3.45 6.61 -4.79
N PRO A 64 3.58 7.93 -4.92
CA PRO A 64 4.67 8.50 -5.70
C PRO A 64 6.03 7.97 -5.20
N ALA A 65 7.02 7.91 -6.09
CA ALA A 65 8.38 7.63 -5.69
C ALA A 65 8.88 8.80 -4.81
N SER A 66 9.12 8.54 -3.53
CA SER A 66 9.53 9.56 -2.55
C SER A 66 10.88 9.19 -1.93
N ILE A 67 11.72 10.17 -1.65
CA ILE A 67 13.01 9.95 -0.99
C ILE A 67 12.79 10.07 0.52
N PRO A 68 12.95 8.98 1.30
CA PRO A 68 12.89 9.08 2.76
C PRO A 68 14.08 9.90 3.29
N GLY A 69 14.03 10.31 4.56
CA GLY A 69 15.21 10.94 5.16
C GLY A 69 16.40 9.96 5.25
N ASN A 70 17.60 10.54 5.24
CA ASN A 70 18.85 9.79 5.27
C ASN A 70 19.22 9.33 6.69
N SER A 71 20.04 8.30 6.76
CA SER A 71 20.68 7.80 7.99
C SER A 71 19.69 7.43 9.10
N TYR A 72 18.53 6.89 8.74
CA TYR A 72 17.61 6.33 9.73
C TYR A 72 18.17 5.01 10.26
N ALA A 73 18.43 4.97 11.57
CA ALA A 73 18.74 3.72 12.26
C ALA A 73 17.48 2.85 12.39
N THR A 74 16.37 3.46 12.84
CA THR A 74 15.01 2.90 12.81
C THR A 74 14.00 4.06 12.82
N ARG A 75 13.06 4.05 11.86
CA ARG A 75 11.94 5.00 11.80
C ARG A 75 10.66 4.32 11.39
N THR A 76 9.56 4.71 12.01
CA THR A 76 8.24 4.19 11.67
C THR A 76 7.57 5.05 10.60
N MET A 77 6.96 4.40 9.62
CA MET A 77 6.09 5.00 8.62
C MET A 77 4.74 4.29 8.66
N VAL A 78 3.66 5.04 8.42
CA VAL A 78 2.32 4.46 8.28
C VAL A 78 1.77 4.89 6.93
N GLU A 79 1.36 3.92 6.13
CA GLU A 79 0.69 4.17 4.85
C GLU A 79 -0.65 3.48 4.85
N CYS A 80 -1.68 4.18 4.37
CA CYS A 80 -3.04 3.67 4.31
C CYS A 80 -3.72 4.08 3.00
N ALA A 81 -4.42 3.13 2.39
CA ALA A 81 -5.28 3.38 1.23
C ALA A 81 -6.71 2.94 1.53
N THR A 82 -7.66 3.75 1.07
CA THR A 82 -9.10 3.45 1.10
C THR A 82 -9.53 2.91 -0.25
N PHE A 83 -10.31 1.84 -0.25
CA PHE A 83 -10.89 1.20 -1.43
C PHE A 83 -12.40 1.22 -1.32
N GLN A 84 -13.10 1.65 -2.37
CA GLN A 84 -14.56 1.77 -2.38
C GLN A 84 -15.15 1.02 -3.58
N GLY A 85 -16.15 0.19 -3.31
CA GLY A 85 -16.94 -0.44 -4.36
C GLY A 85 -17.83 0.58 -5.07
N THR A 86 -17.89 0.51 -6.40
CA THR A 86 -18.68 1.44 -7.22
C THR A 86 -19.99 0.82 -7.73
N ALA A 87 -20.07 -0.50 -7.81
CA ALA A 87 -21.18 -1.25 -8.38
C ALA A 87 -21.54 -2.46 -7.50
N ALA A 88 -22.64 -3.13 -7.84
CA ALA A 88 -22.95 -4.46 -7.30
C ALA A 88 -21.82 -5.46 -7.65
N PRO A 89 -21.63 -6.53 -6.87
CA PRO A 89 -20.59 -7.52 -7.14
C PRO A 89 -20.70 -8.12 -8.55
N GLY A 90 -19.56 -8.32 -9.20
CA GLY A 90 -19.49 -8.85 -10.56
C GLY A 90 -18.11 -9.37 -10.93
N ALA A 91 -18.05 -10.11 -12.04
CA ALA A 91 -16.79 -10.67 -12.55
C ALA A 91 -15.81 -9.61 -13.08
N SER A 92 -16.30 -8.39 -13.34
CA SER A 92 -15.51 -7.25 -13.78
C SER A 92 -16.24 -5.97 -13.36
N VAL A 93 -15.80 -5.36 -12.26
CA VAL A 93 -16.34 -4.11 -11.75
C VAL A 93 -15.23 -3.08 -11.57
N ALA A 94 -15.63 -1.81 -11.51
CA ALA A 94 -14.76 -0.71 -11.15
C ALA A 94 -14.64 -0.58 -9.61
N VAL A 95 -13.44 -0.33 -9.12
CA VAL A 95 -13.18 -0.03 -7.71
C VAL A 95 -12.38 1.27 -7.64
N GLU A 96 -12.84 2.19 -6.80
CA GLU A 96 -12.13 3.43 -6.52
C GLU A 96 -11.09 3.19 -5.43
N ALA A 97 -9.92 3.80 -5.57
CA ALA A 97 -8.85 3.72 -4.59
C ALA A 97 -8.14 5.07 -4.42
N GLY A 98 -7.90 5.45 -3.17
CA GLY A 98 -7.20 6.69 -2.84
C GLY A 98 -6.43 6.58 -1.54
N PHE A 99 -5.38 7.37 -1.39
CA PHE A 99 -4.70 7.53 -0.11
C PHE A 99 -5.52 8.44 0.80
N GLY A 100 -5.63 8.07 2.08
CA GLY A 100 -6.18 8.97 3.09
C GLY A 100 -5.20 10.10 3.43
N PRO A 101 -5.66 11.23 3.98
CA PRO A 101 -4.77 12.33 4.36
C PRO A 101 -3.91 11.90 5.57
N PHE A 102 -2.60 11.72 5.35
CA PHE A 102 -1.62 11.50 6.41
C PHE A 102 -0.40 12.41 6.28
N GLY A 103 -0.56 13.59 5.68
CA GLY A 103 0.47 14.61 5.85
C GLY A 103 0.38 15.23 7.23
N ALA A 104 1.51 15.23 7.96
CA ALA A 104 1.65 16.01 9.18
C ALA A 104 1.24 17.46 8.91
N ALA A 105 0.46 18.04 9.83
CA ALA A 105 0.05 19.44 9.74
C ALA A 105 1.29 20.34 9.54
N GLY A 106 1.31 21.13 8.46
CA GLY A 106 2.31 22.20 8.26
C GLY A 106 3.19 22.13 7.01
N THR A 107 3.03 21.15 6.10
CA THR A 107 3.71 21.17 4.79
C THR A 107 2.68 21.25 3.65
N ALA A 108 2.91 22.15 2.69
CA ALA A 108 1.93 22.50 1.65
C ALA A 108 1.67 21.41 0.58
N ASN A 109 2.13 20.17 0.79
CA ASN A 109 2.01 19.04 -0.14
C ASN A 109 1.59 17.74 0.57
N SER A 110 0.74 17.83 1.58
CA SER A 110 0.27 16.70 2.41
C SER A 110 -0.64 15.67 1.71
N ASN A 111 -0.91 15.82 0.41
CA ASN A 111 -1.79 14.93 -0.34
C ASN A 111 -0.94 13.94 -1.14
N TYR A 112 -0.85 12.69 -0.67
CA TYR A 112 -0.33 11.61 -1.50
C TYR A 112 -1.30 11.35 -2.66
N MET A 113 -0.93 11.80 -3.85
CA MET A 113 -1.70 11.48 -5.04
C MET A 113 -1.43 10.04 -5.46
N ASN A 114 -2.49 9.24 -5.58
CA ASN A 114 -2.41 7.91 -6.15
C ASN A 114 -1.89 8.00 -7.60
N THR A 115 -0.85 7.24 -7.93
CA THR A 115 -0.28 7.22 -9.28
C THR A 115 -0.98 6.22 -10.22
N VAL A 116 -1.89 5.40 -9.70
CA VAL A 116 -2.75 4.50 -10.49
C VAL A 116 -3.98 5.26 -10.98
N GLY A 117 -4.28 5.18 -12.29
CA GLY A 117 -5.51 5.75 -12.88
C GLY A 117 -6.77 5.17 -12.24
N GLN A 118 -7.73 6.04 -11.91
CA GLN A 118 -8.98 5.67 -11.21
C GLN A 118 -10.23 5.93 -12.08
N PRO A 119 -11.30 5.14 -11.91
CA PRO A 119 -11.35 3.91 -11.10
C PRO A 119 -10.55 2.77 -11.74
N VAL A 120 -10.07 1.83 -10.91
CA VAL A 120 -9.46 0.61 -11.43
C VAL A 120 -10.56 -0.34 -11.90
N THR A 121 -10.61 -0.60 -13.21
CA THR A 121 -11.59 -1.49 -13.84
C THR A 121 -11.10 -2.95 -13.89
N GLY A 122 -12.02 -3.90 -14.04
CA GLY A 122 -11.66 -5.31 -14.26
C GLY A 122 -11.50 -6.13 -12.97
N ILE A 123 -11.97 -5.60 -11.83
CA ILE A 123 -11.86 -6.31 -10.56
C ILE A 123 -12.98 -7.34 -10.46
N ASN A 124 -12.63 -8.61 -10.26
CA ASN A 124 -13.60 -9.67 -10.00
C ASN A 124 -13.95 -9.71 -8.51
N THR A 125 -15.09 -9.15 -8.12
CA THR A 125 -15.57 -9.13 -6.73
C THR A 125 -16.46 -10.32 -6.36
N THR A 126 -16.71 -11.26 -7.30
CA THR A 126 -17.52 -12.47 -7.04
C THR A 126 -16.71 -13.61 -6.41
N ALA A 127 -15.38 -13.49 -6.40
CA ALA A 127 -14.47 -14.41 -5.74
C ALA A 127 -13.75 -13.71 -4.58
N ALA A 128 -13.14 -14.49 -3.69
CA ALA A 128 -12.28 -13.93 -2.66
C ALA A 128 -11.05 -13.26 -3.31
N ILE A 129 -10.64 -12.09 -2.80
CA ILE A 129 -9.54 -11.30 -3.34
C ILE A 129 -8.45 -11.18 -2.28
N THR A 130 -7.22 -11.54 -2.60
CA THR A 130 -6.07 -11.28 -1.73
C THR A 130 -5.73 -9.80 -1.75
N VAL A 131 -5.83 -9.14 -0.60
CA VAL A 131 -5.41 -7.76 -0.37
C VAL A 131 -4.03 -7.78 0.27
N GLN A 132 -3.06 -7.11 -0.34
CA GLN A 132 -1.67 -7.12 0.12
C GLN A 132 -0.97 -5.80 -0.16
N ILE A 133 0.19 -5.61 0.49
CA ILE A 133 1.07 -4.47 0.29
C ILE A 133 2.39 -4.95 -0.29
N SER A 134 2.99 -4.17 -1.18
CA SER A 134 4.36 -4.36 -1.65
C SER A 134 5.18 -3.09 -1.54
N ALA A 135 6.50 -3.24 -1.58
CA ALA A 135 7.43 -2.11 -1.60
C ALA A 135 8.56 -2.35 -2.61
N GLN A 136 9.19 -1.26 -3.05
CA GLN A 136 10.33 -1.28 -3.95
C GLN A 136 11.20 -0.05 -3.71
N TRP A 137 12.51 -0.25 -3.59
CA TRP A 137 13.48 0.85 -3.64
C TRP A 137 13.87 1.17 -5.07
N GLY A 138 14.12 2.45 -5.37
CA GLY A 138 14.55 2.90 -6.70
C GLY A 138 15.98 2.49 -7.04
N THR A 139 16.80 2.16 -6.04
CA THR A 139 18.16 1.67 -6.21
C THR A 139 18.49 0.71 -5.07
N ALA A 140 19.20 -0.38 -5.37
CA ALA A 140 19.71 -1.29 -4.37
C ALA A 140 20.89 -0.62 -3.67
N THR A 141 20.79 -0.39 -2.37
CA THR A 141 21.84 0.26 -1.60
C THR A 141 21.85 -0.34 -0.20
N ALA A 142 23.00 -0.87 0.21
CA ALA A 142 23.16 -1.57 1.48
C ALA A 142 22.76 -0.67 2.66
N GLY A 143 22.07 -1.27 3.64
CA GLY A 143 21.57 -0.55 4.82
C GLY A 143 20.24 0.17 4.61
N ASN A 144 19.66 0.17 3.40
CA ASN A 144 18.26 0.54 3.24
C ASN A 144 17.38 -0.69 3.40
N THR A 145 16.42 -0.63 4.32
CA THR A 145 15.45 -1.69 4.55
C THR A 145 14.07 -1.09 4.75
N ILE A 146 13.04 -1.82 4.31
CA ILE A 146 11.67 -1.59 4.74
C ILE A 146 11.06 -2.91 5.21
N GLN A 147 10.49 -2.90 6.41
CA GLN A 147 9.83 -4.06 6.99
C GLN A 147 8.41 -3.70 7.42
N LEU A 148 7.44 -4.55 7.10
CA LEU A 148 6.07 -4.43 7.57
C LEU A 148 5.94 -5.07 8.96
N HIS A 149 5.62 -4.25 9.97
CA HIS A 149 5.40 -4.70 11.35
C HIS A 149 3.95 -5.02 11.62
N GLN A 150 3.04 -4.24 11.05
CA GLN A 150 1.61 -4.44 11.23
C GLN A 150 0.88 -4.20 9.92
N PHE A 151 0.03 -5.16 9.59
CA PHE A 151 -0.94 -5.07 8.51
C PHE A 151 -2.32 -5.14 9.14
N TYR A 152 -3.19 -4.18 8.84
CA TYR A 152 -4.56 -4.22 9.31
C TYR A 152 -5.52 -3.68 8.25
N VAL A 153 -6.74 -4.21 8.30
CA VAL A 153 -7.85 -3.81 7.45
C VAL A 153 -8.98 -3.38 8.36
N MET A 154 -9.57 -2.23 8.04
CA MET A 154 -10.76 -1.71 8.69
C MET A 154 -11.89 -1.71 7.68
N GLU A 155 -13.01 -2.32 8.05
CA GLU A 155 -14.23 -2.26 7.27
C GLU A 155 -14.90 -0.90 7.53
N LEU A 156 -15.32 -0.23 6.46
CA LEU A 156 -15.97 1.07 6.51
C LEU A 156 -17.38 0.96 5.91
N ASN A 157 -18.36 1.29 6.76
CA ASN A 157 -19.81 1.15 6.53
C ASN A 157 -20.31 -0.27 6.32
#